data_AF-A0A0A1WZQ4-F1
#
_entry.id   AF-A0A0A1WZQ4-F1
#
_cell.length_a   1.000
_cell.length_b   1.000
_cell.length_c   1.000
_cell.angle_alpha   90.00
_cell.angle_beta   90.00
_cell.angle_gamma   90.00
#
_symmetry.space_group_name_H-M   'P 1'
#
loop_
_entity.id
_entity.type
_entity.pdbx_description
1 polymer ?
#
loop_
_entity_poly.entity_id
_entity_poly.type
_entity_poly.pdbx_seq_one_letter_code
_entity_poly.pdbx_strand_id
1 'polypeptide(L)'
;SFGINWVFSLASLLIIIPTLCWIIIPVFYNNNLSNCYEYLELRFNRSTRNLITFAFMFTSFLWLPVIIFIPSLAFAQVTGSNIHLINTYICSICVIYTMLGGIKAVVWTDVFQGAIMIGSVAVVCFLGTKKVGGFNEVINIAARGGRLDVNFTFDARTRITFWNTTISGFVLWTAYVGLNQSCVQRVVALPTLGHVRRSLLLFGIGVFVIMILNCFVGITMYALYHDCDPLTRGYVQKADKMMPFFVQDIAGHLKGMPGIFISSVFSAALSTTSASLNALAGVVYMDYIKPRIKHTERRANLIMRGFICICGVYSIISGFIVEKFSSILQVTYSIGGVTLGSVFGVYMLGMLVPRAHGIAAFWSVVASMVSMIVIVVGAQGRLKYSALPSSVENCPANNTNETFFFNATSTTSINPQTSSANDSFNIFDLSFNWYVTLGTLIVFLVALPLSYILPAEKNFKLDLKLLSPVVHPFYKYKLANTEELPELKKVII
;
A
#
# COMPACT_ATOMS: atom_id res chain seq x y z
N SER A 1 -1.30 -14.84 15.35
CA SER A 1 -0.54 -15.03 14.10
C SER A 1 -1.46 -15.66 13.04
N PHE A 2 -1.36 -15.28 11.76
CA PHE A 2 -2.24 -15.78 10.67
C PHE A 2 -1.52 -16.73 9.68
N GLY A 3 -0.33 -17.21 10.06
CA GLY A 3 0.46 -18.14 9.25
C GLY A 3 1.23 -17.49 8.09
N ILE A 4 1.81 -18.32 7.24
CA ILE A 4 2.72 -17.95 6.14
C ILE A 4 2.00 -17.39 4.92
N ASN A 5 0.67 -17.47 4.85
CA ASN A 5 -0.14 -17.16 3.65
C ASN A 5 0.12 -15.76 3.04
N TRP A 6 0.63 -14.80 3.82
CA TRP A 6 1.04 -13.49 3.28
C TRP A 6 2.18 -13.59 2.25
N VAL A 7 3.00 -14.64 2.29
CA VAL A 7 4.08 -14.91 1.32
C VAL A 7 3.56 -14.96 -0.12
N PHE A 8 2.29 -15.30 -0.32
CA PHE A 8 1.67 -15.33 -1.65
C PHE A 8 1.62 -13.96 -2.33
N SER A 9 1.80 -12.86 -1.60
CA SER A 9 2.01 -11.55 -2.23
C SER A 9 3.25 -11.54 -3.14
N LEU A 10 4.25 -12.39 -2.89
CA LEU A 10 5.43 -12.53 -3.75
C LEU A 10 5.07 -13.07 -5.14
N ALA A 11 4.07 -13.94 -5.25
CA ALA A 11 3.61 -14.46 -6.53
C ALA A 11 3.10 -13.34 -7.43
N SER A 12 2.51 -12.29 -6.85
CA SER A 12 2.06 -11.13 -7.62
C SER A 12 3.22 -10.36 -8.28
N LEU A 13 4.43 -10.34 -7.69
CA LEU A 13 5.59 -9.62 -8.22
C LEU A 13 6.02 -10.14 -9.60
N LEU A 14 5.84 -11.44 -9.85
CA LEU A 14 6.14 -12.08 -11.13
C LEU A 14 5.32 -11.49 -12.28
N ILE A 15 4.13 -10.98 -11.98
CA ILE A 15 3.19 -10.43 -12.97
C ILE A 15 3.26 -8.89 -13.01
N ILE A 16 3.54 -8.25 -11.86
CA ILE A 16 3.63 -6.79 -11.74
C ILE A 16 4.73 -6.23 -12.65
N ILE A 17 5.95 -6.76 -12.58
CA ILE A 17 7.10 -6.20 -13.32
C ILE A 17 6.89 -6.26 -14.85
N PRO A 18 6.49 -7.41 -15.45
CA PRO A 18 6.13 -7.47 -16.87
C PRO A 18 5.02 -6.49 -17.26
N THR A 19 3.95 -6.40 -16.46
CA THR A 19 2.81 -5.50 -16.72
C THR A 19 3.27 -4.05 -16.75
N LEU A 20 4.10 -3.63 -15.80
CA LEU A 20 4.66 -2.28 -15.81
C LEU A 20 5.55 -2.03 -17.03
N CYS A 21 6.45 -2.96 -17.36
CA CYS A 21 7.45 -2.79 -18.42
C CYS A 21 6.88 -2.78 -19.84
N TRP A 22 5.77 -3.49 -20.06
CA TRP A 22 5.21 -3.68 -21.40
C TRP A 22 3.84 -3.03 -21.57
N ILE A 23 3.01 -2.95 -20.52
CA ILE A 23 1.64 -2.42 -20.64
C ILE A 23 1.60 -0.93 -20.30
N ILE A 24 2.03 -0.56 -19.09
CA ILE A 24 1.77 0.77 -18.52
C ILE A 24 2.83 1.80 -18.92
N ILE A 25 4.09 1.57 -18.56
CA ILE A 25 5.15 2.58 -18.66
C ILE A 25 5.44 3.03 -20.09
N PRO A 26 5.46 2.15 -21.11
CA PRO A 26 5.68 2.59 -22.47
C PRO A 26 4.70 3.69 -22.92
N VAL A 27 3.47 3.69 -22.41
CA VAL A 27 2.47 4.72 -22.71
C VAL A 27 2.91 6.08 -22.15
N PHE A 28 3.36 6.15 -20.90
CA PHE A 28 3.84 7.42 -20.33
C PHE A 28 5.14 7.88 -21.00
N TYR A 29 6.07 6.96 -21.22
CA TYR A 29 7.39 7.26 -21.76
C TYR A 29 7.32 7.74 -23.22
N ASN A 30 6.57 7.05 -24.08
CA ASN A 30 6.47 7.40 -25.50
C ASN A 30 5.69 8.69 -25.76
N ASN A 31 4.81 9.09 -24.84
CA ASN A 31 4.04 10.33 -24.94
C ASN A 31 4.65 11.49 -24.12
N ASN A 32 5.85 11.31 -23.54
CA ASN A 32 6.53 12.29 -22.67
C ASN A 32 5.64 12.82 -21.52
N LEU A 33 4.79 11.96 -20.96
CA LEU A 33 3.85 12.33 -19.91
C LEU A 33 4.52 12.24 -18.54
N SER A 34 4.75 13.39 -17.91
CA SER A 34 5.31 13.48 -16.56
C SER A 34 4.26 13.44 -15.44
N ASN A 35 3.00 13.73 -15.79
CA ASN A 35 1.85 13.62 -14.90
C ASN A 35 0.96 12.47 -15.36
N CYS A 36 0.78 11.44 -14.52
CA CYS A 36 -0.04 10.29 -14.89
C CYS A 36 -1.51 10.67 -15.11
N TYR A 37 -2.02 11.75 -14.50
CA TYR A 37 -3.40 12.19 -14.66
C TYR A 37 -3.64 12.92 -15.98
N GLU A 38 -2.59 13.48 -16.59
CA GLU A 38 -2.65 14.10 -17.92
C GLU A 38 -3.02 13.08 -18.99
N TYR A 39 -2.55 11.84 -18.85
CA TYR A 39 -2.95 10.72 -19.70
C TYR A 39 -4.47 10.56 -19.77
N LEU A 40 -5.17 10.64 -18.64
CA LEU A 40 -6.62 10.44 -18.58
C LEU A 40 -7.38 11.57 -19.27
N GLU A 41 -6.85 12.80 -19.26
CA GLU A 41 -7.45 13.91 -20.00
C GLU A 41 -7.28 13.73 -21.51
N LEU A 42 -6.08 13.31 -21.95
CA LEU A 42 -5.80 13.04 -23.36
C LEU A 42 -6.61 11.84 -23.87
N ARG A 43 -6.77 10.80 -23.06
CA ARG A 43 -7.46 9.56 -23.44
C ARG A 43 -8.97 9.66 -23.36
N PHE A 44 -9.49 10.39 -22.37
CA PHE A 44 -10.91 10.49 -22.08
C PHE A 44 -11.37 11.95 -22.14
N ASN A 45 -11.38 12.64 -21.01
CA ASN A 45 -11.80 14.04 -20.90
C ASN A 45 -11.35 14.64 -19.56
N ARG A 46 -11.48 15.97 -19.43
CA ARG A 46 -11.10 16.70 -18.20
C ARG A 46 -11.89 16.25 -16.97
N SER A 47 -13.17 15.88 -17.14
CA SER A 47 -14.02 15.40 -16.04
C SER A 47 -13.48 14.11 -15.42
N THR A 48 -13.03 13.17 -16.25
CA THR A 48 -12.42 11.90 -15.79
C THR A 48 -11.10 12.17 -15.07
N ARG A 49 -10.25 13.07 -15.59
CA ARG A 49 -9.03 13.51 -14.89
C ARG A 49 -9.35 14.06 -13.51
N ASN A 50 -10.27 15.04 -13.41
CA ASN A 50 -10.60 15.67 -12.14
C ASN A 50 -11.14 14.66 -11.11
N LEU A 51 -11.99 13.72 -11.53
CA LEU A 51 -12.53 12.66 -10.67
C LEU A 51 -11.42 11.76 -10.10
N ILE A 52 -10.50 11.31 -10.95
CA ILE A 52 -9.41 10.43 -10.54
C ILE A 52 -8.37 11.17 -9.70
N THR A 53 -8.05 12.42 -10.04
CA THR A 53 -7.21 13.28 -9.22
C THR A 53 -7.84 13.47 -7.82
N PHE A 54 -9.15 13.70 -7.74
CA PHE A 54 -9.86 13.79 -6.46
C PHE A 54 -9.79 12.48 -5.67
N ALA A 55 -10.02 11.33 -6.31
CA ALA A 55 -9.92 10.02 -5.67
C ALA A 55 -8.51 9.76 -5.10
N PHE A 56 -7.46 10.12 -5.85
CA PHE A 56 -6.08 10.05 -5.36
C PHE A 56 -5.84 10.96 -4.15
N MET A 57 -6.30 12.22 -4.22
CA MET A 57 -6.16 13.15 -3.10
C MET A 57 -6.85 12.62 -1.85
N PHE A 58 -8.10 12.17 -1.98
CA PHE A 58 -8.88 11.59 -0.88
C PHE A 58 -8.16 10.40 -0.25
N THR A 59 -7.66 9.47 -1.06
CA THR A 59 -6.90 8.30 -0.58
C THR A 59 -5.62 8.72 0.14
N SER A 60 -4.90 9.68 -0.43
CA SER A 60 -3.66 10.19 0.15
C SER A 60 -3.92 10.82 1.52
N PHE A 61 -5.00 11.59 1.68
CA PHE A 61 -5.39 12.14 2.98
C PHE A 61 -5.76 11.07 4.01
N LEU A 62 -6.38 9.96 3.60
CA LEU A 62 -6.67 8.87 4.54
C LEU A 62 -5.42 8.05 4.90
N TRP A 63 -4.47 7.93 3.97
CA TRP A 63 -3.29 7.08 4.13
C TRP A 63 -2.11 7.78 4.83
N LEU A 64 -1.92 9.09 4.60
CA LEU A 64 -0.81 9.88 5.15
C LEU A 64 -0.67 9.77 6.69
N PRO A 65 -1.74 9.94 7.49
CA PRO A 65 -1.63 9.81 8.95
C PRO A 65 -1.21 8.40 9.39
N VAL A 66 -1.65 7.38 8.66
CA VAL A 66 -1.36 5.98 8.98
C VAL A 66 0.14 5.70 8.87
N ILE A 67 0.78 6.16 7.80
CA ILE A 67 2.23 5.95 7.58
C ILE A 67 3.06 6.63 8.67
N ILE A 68 2.71 7.85 9.07
CA ILE A 68 3.44 8.63 10.08
C ILE A 68 3.24 8.04 11.49
N PHE A 69 2.09 7.42 11.73
CA PHE A 69 1.77 6.83 13.03
C PHE A 69 2.53 5.52 13.31
N ILE A 70 2.81 4.69 12.30
CA ILE A 70 3.54 3.42 12.45
C ILE A 70 4.92 3.57 13.14
N PRO A 71 5.84 4.46 12.70
CA PRO A 71 7.12 4.64 13.39
C PRO A 71 6.93 5.19 14.81
N SER A 72 5.90 6.02 15.02
CA SER A 72 5.56 6.56 16.34
C SER A 72 5.19 5.44 17.32
N LEU A 73 4.39 4.48 16.85
CA LEU A 73 4.03 3.27 17.59
C LEU A 73 5.26 2.43 17.96
N ALA A 74 6.18 2.23 17.02
CA ALA A 74 7.40 1.46 17.25
C ALA A 74 8.32 2.12 18.29
N PHE A 75 8.50 3.43 18.20
CA PHE A 75 9.33 4.18 19.14
C PHE A 75 8.71 4.25 20.54
N ALA A 76 7.39 4.44 20.62
CA ALA A 76 6.66 4.44 21.90
C ALA A 76 6.78 3.09 22.61
N GLN A 77 6.76 1.98 21.88
CA GLN A 77 6.91 0.65 22.46
C GLN A 77 8.28 0.45 23.12
N VAL A 78 9.35 0.97 22.51
CA VAL A 78 10.72 0.81 23.03
C VAL A 78 11.02 1.79 24.17
N THR A 79 10.53 3.02 24.07
CA THR A 79 10.83 4.09 25.04
C THR A 79 9.84 4.19 26.19
N GLY A 80 8.66 3.58 26.06
CA GLY A 80 7.54 3.76 27.00
C GLY A 80 6.96 5.19 27.00
N SER A 81 7.36 6.04 26.05
CA SER A 81 6.91 7.43 25.96
C SER A 81 5.54 7.56 25.31
N ASN A 82 4.88 8.71 25.52
CA ASN A 82 3.57 9.00 24.93
C ASN A 82 3.64 9.02 23.40
N ILE A 83 2.85 8.15 22.76
CA ILE A 83 2.81 7.98 21.30
C ILE A 83 2.43 9.25 20.55
N HIS A 84 1.56 10.10 21.11
CA HIS A 84 1.13 11.33 20.46
C HIS A 84 2.21 12.41 20.46
N LEU A 85 3.02 12.47 21.51
CA LEU A 85 4.18 13.36 21.55
C LEU A 85 5.19 12.97 20.47
N ILE A 86 5.50 11.67 20.40
CA ILE A 86 6.39 11.12 19.37
C ILE A 86 5.83 11.41 17.97
N ASN A 87 4.54 11.16 17.75
CA ASN A 87 3.87 11.43 16.48
C ASN A 87 3.98 12.90 16.06
N THR A 88 3.81 13.82 17.00
CA THR A 88 4.01 15.26 16.77
C THR A 88 5.44 15.55 16.32
N TYR A 89 6.45 15.08 17.07
CA TYR A 89 7.86 15.31 16.71
C TYR A 89 8.22 14.74 15.33
N ILE A 90 7.83 13.49 15.05
CA ILE A 90 8.13 12.82 13.78
C ILE A 90 7.47 13.54 12.61
N CYS A 91 6.20 13.90 12.76
CA CYS A 91 5.47 14.60 11.72
C CYS A 91 6.11 15.98 11.44
N SER A 92 6.46 16.73 12.49
CA SER A 92 7.16 18.01 12.34
C SER A 92 8.49 17.87 11.60
N ILE A 93 9.31 16.87 11.96
CA ILE A 93 10.58 16.58 11.27
C ILE A 93 10.33 16.24 9.79
N CYS A 94 9.34 15.37 9.52
CA CYS A 94 9.00 14.98 8.15
C CYS A 94 8.57 16.18 7.31
N VAL A 95 7.69 17.04 7.83
CA VAL A 95 7.21 18.24 7.13
C VAL A 95 8.36 19.20 6.82
N ILE A 96 9.23 19.48 7.79
CA ILE A 96 10.39 20.35 7.60
C ILE A 96 11.33 19.77 6.53
N TYR A 97 11.65 18.48 6.65
CA TYR A 97 12.51 17.79 5.69
C TYR A 97 11.94 17.81 4.26
N THR A 98 10.63 17.56 4.11
CA THR A 98 9.95 17.59 2.80
C THR A 98 9.94 19.00 2.20
N MET A 99 9.78 20.06 3.00
CA MET A 99 9.83 21.43 2.49
C MET A 99 11.22 21.87 2.00
N LEU A 100 12.28 21.35 2.62
CA LEU A 100 13.68 21.67 2.30
C LEU A 100 14.22 20.80 1.15
N GLY A 101 13.71 19.58 0.98
CA GLY A 101 14.21 18.60 0.01
C GLY A 101 13.80 18.88 -1.43
N GLY A 102 14.79 18.96 -2.33
CA GLY A 102 14.58 18.79 -3.78
C GLY A 102 14.66 17.31 -4.18
N ILE A 103 13.98 16.91 -5.27
CA ILE A 103 13.89 15.50 -5.73
C ILE A 103 15.26 14.81 -5.80
N LYS A 104 16.31 15.49 -6.30
CA LYS A 104 17.66 14.92 -6.41
C LYS A 104 18.28 14.53 -5.06
N ALA A 105 18.13 15.38 -4.04
CA ALA A 105 18.65 15.11 -2.69
C ALA A 105 17.87 13.99 -2.00
N VAL A 106 16.55 13.97 -2.19
CA VAL A 106 15.65 12.94 -1.64
C VAL A 106 16.00 11.54 -2.17
N VAL A 107 16.36 11.42 -3.46
CA VAL A 107 16.71 10.13 -4.05
C VAL A 107 17.97 9.53 -3.43
N TRP A 108 19.01 10.32 -3.16
CA TRP A 108 20.23 9.81 -2.52
C TRP A 108 20.00 9.35 -1.09
N THR A 109 19.19 10.09 -0.33
CA THR A 109 18.81 9.66 1.03
C THR A 109 17.97 8.38 0.99
N ASP A 110 17.05 8.23 0.04
CA ASP A 110 16.23 7.02 -0.13
C ASP A 110 17.10 5.76 -0.36
N VAL A 111 18.18 5.88 -1.14
CA VAL A 111 19.11 4.75 -1.40
C VAL A 111 19.79 4.28 -0.11
N PHE A 112 20.34 5.21 0.67
CA PHE A 112 21.00 4.89 1.94
C PHE A 112 20.00 4.29 2.95
N GLN A 113 18.80 4.86 3.03
CA GLN A 113 17.72 4.37 3.88
C GLN A 113 17.27 2.96 3.50
N GLY A 114 17.18 2.66 2.20
CA GLY A 114 16.85 1.32 1.69
C GLY A 114 17.89 0.28 2.10
N ALA A 115 19.19 0.61 2.02
CA ALA A 115 20.26 -0.28 2.44
C ALA A 115 20.22 -0.59 3.95
N ILE A 116 20.02 0.44 4.79
CA ILE A 116 19.87 0.28 6.23
C ILE A 116 18.64 -0.58 6.57
N MET A 117 17.52 -0.37 5.88
CA MET A 117 16.30 -1.14 6.10
C MET A 117 16.52 -2.63 5.85
N ILE A 118 17.12 -3.00 4.72
CA ILE A 118 17.44 -4.42 4.41
C ILE A 118 18.40 -4.99 5.46
N GLY A 119 19.47 -4.26 5.80
CA GLY A 119 20.43 -4.70 6.81
C GLY A 119 19.81 -4.91 8.19
N SER A 120 18.96 -3.99 8.64
CA SER A 120 18.32 -4.06 9.95
C SER A 120 17.40 -5.28 10.09
N VAL A 121 16.58 -5.55 9.08
CA VAL A 121 15.69 -6.72 9.07
C VAL A 121 16.50 -8.01 9.00
N ALA A 122 17.56 -8.06 8.20
CA ALA A 122 18.45 -9.22 8.14
C ALA A 122 19.10 -9.55 9.49
N VAL A 123 19.54 -8.53 10.26
CA VAL A 123 20.08 -8.75 11.60
C VAL A 123 19.00 -9.23 12.57
N VAL A 124 17.79 -8.68 12.51
CA VAL A 124 16.64 -9.14 13.32
C VAL A 124 16.31 -10.60 13.01
N CYS A 125 16.29 -11.00 11.72
CA CYS A 125 16.13 -12.41 11.32
C CYS A 125 17.19 -13.30 11.96
N PHE A 126 18.47 -12.90 11.86
CA PHE A 126 19.59 -13.69 12.37
C PHE A 126 19.54 -13.86 13.90
N LEU A 127 19.36 -12.75 14.64
CA LEU A 127 19.30 -12.77 16.10
C LEU A 127 18.07 -13.55 16.59
N GLY A 128 16.91 -13.35 15.96
CA GLY A 128 15.69 -14.06 16.30
C GLY A 128 15.85 -15.57 16.10
N THR A 129 16.41 -15.98 14.96
CA THR A 129 16.64 -17.40 14.66
C THR A 129 17.62 -18.03 15.64
N LYS A 130 18.68 -17.31 16.03
CA LYS A 130 19.63 -17.77 17.03
C LYS A 130 18.97 -17.95 18.41
N LYS A 131 18.08 -17.03 18.82
CA LYS A 131 17.39 -17.10 20.12
C LYS A 131 16.42 -18.28 20.22
N VAL A 132 15.79 -18.67 19.11
CA VAL A 132 14.89 -19.83 19.05
C VAL A 132 15.66 -21.16 19.11
N GLY A 133 16.93 -21.20 18.71
CA GLY A 133 17.74 -22.44 18.65
C GLY A 133 18.16 -22.85 17.24
N GLY A 134 17.93 -22.00 16.24
CA GLY A 134 18.37 -22.22 14.85
C GLY A 134 17.21 -22.26 13.85
N PHE A 135 17.56 -22.26 12.56
CA PHE A 135 16.59 -22.21 11.46
C PHE A 135 15.64 -23.41 11.47
N ASN A 136 16.18 -24.62 11.64
CA ASN A 136 15.38 -25.84 11.64
C ASN A 136 14.34 -25.85 12.76
N GLU A 137 14.71 -25.34 13.95
CA GLU A 137 13.78 -25.30 15.09
C GLU A 137 12.65 -24.29 14.86
N VAL A 138 12.95 -23.12 14.27
CA VAL A 138 11.91 -22.15 13.85
C VAL A 138 10.89 -22.81 12.94
N ILE A 139 11.35 -23.55 11.92
CA ILE A 139 10.48 -24.23 10.97
C ILE A 139 9.68 -25.36 11.65
N ASN A 140 10.32 -26.16 12.51
CA ASN A 140 9.65 -27.25 13.22
C ASN A 140 8.55 -26.76 14.17
N ILE A 141 8.81 -25.70 14.94
CA ILE A 141 7.79 -25.08 15.81
C ILE A 141 6.67 -24.49 14.96
N ALA A 142 7.01 -23.78 13.88
CA ALA A 142 6.02 -23.19 12.98
C ALA A 142 5.13 -24.25 12.31
N ALA A 143 5.70 -25.39 11.91
CA ALA A 143 4.98 -26.53 11.35
C ALA A 143 4.02 -27.14 12.38
N ARG A 144 4.50 -27.42 13.59
CA ARG A 144 3.67 -27.95 14.69
C ARG A 144 2.52 -27.02 15.06
N GLY A 145 2.75 -25.71 14.99
CA GLY A 145 1.71 -24.71 15.19
C GLY A 145 0.73 -24.56 14.01
N GLY A 146 0.91 -25.24 12.88
CA GLY A 146 0.09 -25.01 11.68
C GLY A 146 0.27 -23.61 11.05
N ARG A 147 1.38 -22.92 11.34
CA ARG A 147 1.66 -21.59 10.77
C ARG A 147 2.26 -21.70 9.36
N LEU A 148 2.75 -22.87 8.98
CA LEU A 148 3.21 -23.17 7.62
C LEU A 148 2.08 -23.69 6.73
N ASP A 149 0.88 -23.87 7.27
CA ASP A 149 -0.27 -24.36 6.51
C ASP A 149 -0.72 -23.32 5.48
N VAL A 150 -0.68 -23.76 4.23
CA VAL A 150 -1.00 -22.95 3.06
C VAL A 150 -2.46 -23.10 2.69
N ASN A 151 -3.14 -21.96 2.51
CA ASN A 151 -4.56 -21.95 2.16
C ASN A 151 -4.77 -21.61 0.67
N PHE A 152 -5.14 -22.63 -0.10
CA PHE A 152 -5.49 -22.54 -1.53
C PHE A 152 -7.00 -22.53 -1.80
N THR A 153 -7.83 -22.47 -0.75
CA THR A 153 -9.30 -22.43 -0.92
C THR A 153 -9.74 -21.17 -1.66
N PHE A 154 -10.79 -21.30 -2.47
CA PHE A 154 -11.43 -20.20 -3.17
C PHE A 154 -12.62 -19.65 -2.38
N ASP A 155 -12.48 -19.50 -1.07
CA ASP A 155 -13.52 -18.86 -0.25
C ASP A 155 -13.23 -17.35 -0.15
N ALA A 156 -14.14 -16.54 -0.65
CA ALA A 156 -14.01 -15.09 -0.68
C ALA A 156 -14.09 -14.43 0.72
N ARG A 157 -14.61 -15.13 1.73
CA ARG A 157 -14.72 -14.63 3.11
C ARG A 157 -13.44 -14.81 3.91
N THR A 158 -12.58 -15.74 3.50
CA THR A 158 -11.34 -16.04 4.23
C THR A 158 -10.36 -14.86 4.18
N ARG A 159 -9.73 -14.57 5.33
CA ARG A 159 -8.84 -13.41 5.50
C ARG A 159 -7.75 -13.36 4.42
N ILE A 160 -7.01 -14.45 4.24
CA ILE A 160 -5.85 -14.56 3.35
C ILE A 160 -5.85 -15.96 2.74
N THR A 161 -5.86 -16.02 1.42
CA THR A 161 -5.66 -17.23 0.59
C THR A 161 -4.66 -16.91 -0.52
N PHE A 162 -4.15 -17.94 -1.17
CA PHE A 162 -3.34 -17.79 -2.37
C PHE A 162 -4.01 -16.87 -3.41
N TRP A 163 -5.30 -17.10 -3.69
CA TRP A 163 -6.05 -16.38 -4.71
C TRP A 163 -6.27 -14.91 -4.36
N ASN A 164 -6.82 -14.63 -3.17
CA ASN A 164 -7.15 -13.26 -2.81
C ASN A 164 -5.90 -12.40 -2.64
N THR A 165 -4.80 -12.97 -2.15
CA THR A 165 -3.55 -12.25 -1.88
C THR A 165 -2.78 -12.00 -3.18
N THR A 166 -2.72 -12.99 -4.07
CA THR A 166 -2.00 -12.85 -5.34
C THR A 166 -2.71 -11.88 -6.28
N ILE A 167 -4.04 -12.00 -6.43
CA ILE A 167 -4.82 -11.15 -7.33
C ILE A 167 -4.90 -9.72 -6.79
N SER A 168 -5.18 -9.56 -5.50
CA SER A 168 -5.19 -8.22 -4.87
C SER A 168 -3.81 -7.58 -4.88
N GLY A 169 -2.77 -8.35 -4.54
CA GLY A 169 -1.39 -7.89 -4.62
C GLY A 169 -1.02 -7.40 -6.01
N PHE A 170 -1.41 -8.13 -7.06
CA PHE A 170 -1.18 -7.72 -8.44
C PHE A 170 -1.83 -6.37 -8.74
N VAL A 171 -3.12 -6.22 -8.46
CA VAL A 171 -3.86 -4.99 -8.76
C VAL A 171 -3.33 -3.82 -7.93
N LEU A 172 -3.21 -3.99 -6.62
CA LEU A 172 -2.80 -2.95 -5.68
C LEU A 172 -1.39 -2.44 -6.00
N TRP A 173 -0.41 -3.34 -6.13
CA TRP A 173 0.97 -2.94 -6.35
C TRP A 173 1.21 -2.43 -7.77
N THR A 174 0.53 -2.98 -8.78
CA THR A 174 0.63 -2.42 -10.14
C THR A 174 0.04 -1.01 -10.18
N ALA A 175 -1.08 -0.76 -9.50
CA ALA A 175 -1.65 0.58 -9.38
C ALA A 175 -0.71 1.54 -8.65
N TYR A 176 -0.15 1.09 -7.52
CA TYR A 176 0.76 1.91 -6.73
C TYR A 176 2.05 2.25 -7.48
N VAL A 177 2.73 1.26 -8.08
CA VAL A 177 4.02 1.50 -8.75
C VAL A 177 3.84 2.13 -10.13
N GLY A 178 2.81 1.73 -10.88
CA GLY A 178 2.62 2.14 -12.27
C GLY A 178 1.79 3.39 -12.47
N LEU A 179 0.90 3.72 -11.53
CA LEU A 179 -0.13 4.75 -11.72
C LEU A 179 -0.14 5.81 -10.60
N ASN A 180 0.63 5.64 -9.53
CA ASN A 180 0.83 6.69 -8.52
C ASN A 180 1.85 7.72 -9.01
N GLN A 181 1.49 8.99 -8.91
CA GLN A 181 2.32 10.12 -9.34
C GLN A 181 3.72 10.11 -8.72
N SER A 182 3.88 9.71 -7.44
CA SER A 182 5.19 9.65 -6.79
C SER A 182 6.16 8.67 -7.46
N CYS A 183 5.64 7.58 -8.01
CA CYS A 183 6.41 6.55 -8.69
C CYS A 183 6.60 6.88 -10.17
N VAL A 184 5.54 7.30 -10.86
CA VAL A 184 5.58 7.65 -12.29
C VAL A 184 6.59 8.76 -12.56
N GLN A 185 6.65 9.79 -11.71
CA GLN A 185 7.64 10.87 -11.85
C GLN A 185 9.10 10.36 -11.83
N ARG A 186 9.42 9.41 -10.94
CA ARG A 186 10.78 8.84 -10.84
C ARG A 186 11.12 7.99 -12.05
N VAL A 187 10.13 7.24 -12.54
CA VAL A 187 10.28 6.36 -13.70
C VAL A 187 10.49 7.15 -14.99
N VAL A 188 9.66 8.16 -15.24
CA VAL A 188 9.72 8.95 -16.49
C VAL A 188 10.92 9.90 -16.51
N ALA A 189 11.53 10.21 -15.35
CA ALA A 189 12.78 10.97 -15.28
C ALA A 189 14.01 10.21 -15.78
N LEU A 190 13.91 8.89 -16.03
CA LEU A 190 15.01 8.09 -16.56
C LEU A 190 15.23 8.33 -18.07
N PRO A 191 16.47 8.23 -18.57
CA PRO A 191 16.81 8.69 -19.91
C PRO A 191 16.42 7.73 -21.05
N THR A 192 16.18 6.44 -20.76
CA THR A 192 15.71 5.46 -21.75
C THR A 192 14.77 4.43 -21.12
N LEU A 193 13.88 3.85 -21.93
CA LEU A 193 13.03 2.74 -21.51
C LEU A 193 13.84 1.51 -21.04
N GLY A 194 15.07 1.33 -21.54
CA GLY A 194 15.99 0.29 -21.06
C GLY A 194 16.42 0.52 -19.61
N HIS A 195 16.75 1.76 -19.22
CA HIS A 195 17.05 2.11 -17.84
C HIS A 195 15.84 1.93 -16.92
N VAL A 196 14.65 2.27 -17.41
CA VAL A 196 13.39 2.05 -16.68
C VAL A 196 13.19 0.57 -16.37
N ARG A 197 13.29 -0.31 -17.37
CA ARG A 197 13.13 -1.76 -17.18
C ARG A 197 14.12 -2.34 -16.17
N ARG A 198 15.39 -1.93 -16.24
CA ARG A 198 16.42 -2.36 -15.27
C ARG A 198 16.13 -1.84 -13.87
N SER A 199 15.68 -0.59 -13.74
CA SER A 199 15.30 0.02 -12.46
C SER A 199 14.11 -0.71 -11.82
N LEU A 200 13.08 -1.04 -12.59
CA LEU A 200 11.94 -1.82 -12.11
C LEU A 200 12.32 -3.26 -11.73
N LEU A 201 13.23 -3.89 -12.47
CA LEU A 201 13.73 -5.21 -12.11
C LEU A 201 14.47 -5.19 -10.77
N LEU A 202 15.34 -4.20 -10.56
CA LEU A 202 16.02 -3.99 -9.27
C LEU A 202 15.02 -3.72 -8.14
N PHE A 203 13.99 -2.92 -8.40
CA PHE A 203 12.88 -2.71 -7.46
C PHE A 203 12.18 -4.03 -7.10
N GLY A 204 11.84 -4.85 -8.11
CA GLY A 204 11.21 -6.16 -7.90
C GLY A 204 12.06 -7.10 -7.04
N ILE A 205 13.37 -7.16 -7.30
CA ILE A 205 14.33 -7.95 -6.50
C ILE A 205 14.39 -7.43 -5.05
N GLY A 206 14.49 -6.11 -4.86
CA GLY A 206 14.52 -5.50 -3.53
C GLY A 206 13.25 -5.79 -2.72
N VAL A 207 12.07 -5.65 -3.34
CA VAL A 207 10.78 -5.97 -2.71
C VAL A 207 10.67 -7.47 -2.40
N PHE A 208 11.16 -8.33 -3.28
CA PHE A 208 11.19 -9.78 -3.04
C PHE A 208 12.02 -10.11 -1.80
N VAL A 209 13.26 -9.60 -1.71
CA VAL A 209 14.18 -9.84 -0.58
C VAL A 209 13.60 -9.33 0.74
N ILE A 210 13.06 -8.10 0.77
CA ILE A 210 12.54 -7.56 2.03
C ILE A 210 11.26 -8.27 2.47
N MET A 211 10.38 -8.66 1.54
CA MET A 211 9.13 -9.32 1.88
C MET A 211 9.38 -10.74 2.40
N ILE A 212 10.33 -11.49 1.83
CA ILE A 212 10.67 -12.83 2.35
C ILE A 212 11.30 -12.76 3.74
N LEU A 213 12.18 -11.78 3.97
CA LEU A 213 12.74 -11.54 5.30
C LEU A 213 11.65 -11.18 6.31
N ASN A 214 10.73 -10.28 5.97
CA ASN A 214 9.62 -9.91 6.86
C ASN A 214 8.67 -11.08 7.18
N CYS A 215 8.34 -11.91 6.18
CA CYS A 215 7.53 -13.11 6.41
C CYS A 215 8.26 -14.07 7.36
N PHE A 216 9.56 -14.26 7.15
CA PHE A 216 10.39 -15.10 8.00
C PHE A 216 10.48 -14.55 9.44
N VAL A 217 10.71 -13.25 9.64
CA VAL A 217 10.67 -12.61 10.98
C VAL A 217 9.34 -12.89 11.66
N GLY A 218 8.21 -12.80 10.95
CA GLY A 218 6.89 -13.10 11.51
C GLY A 218 6.76 -14.54 12.01
N ILE A 219 7.36 -15.50 11.30
CA ILE A 219 7.40 -16.92 11.70
C ILE A 219 8.34 -17.11 12.89
N THR A 220 9.54 -16.52 12.86
CA THR A 220 10.50 -16.57 13.97
C THR A 220 9.92 -15.97 15.26
N MET A 221 9.21 -14.85 15.14
CA MET A 221 8.53 -14.21 16.26
C MET A 221 7.45 -15.13 16.85
N TYR A 222 6.69 -15.84 16.01
CA TYR A 222 5.77 -16.86 16.50
C TYR A 222 6.53 -18.01 17.21
N ALA A 223 7.60 -18.53 16.61
CA ALA A 223 8.34 -19.65 17.18
C ALA A 223 8.93 -19.30 18.56
N LEU A 224 9.39 -18.06 18.76
CA LEU A 224 9.88 -17.60 20.06
C LEU A 224 8.77 -17.51 21.13
N TYR A 225 7.57 -17.10 20.74
CA TYR A 225 6.44 -16.85 21.66
C TYR A 225 5.32 -17.89 21.56
N HIS A 226 5.60 -19.10 21.07
CA HIS A 226 4.57 -20.11 20.81
C HIS A 226 3.93 -20.64 22.11
N ASP A 227 4.74 -20.76 23.17
CA ASP A 227 4.33 -21.27 24.49
C ASP A 227 3.86 -20.17 25.45
N CYS A 228 4.30 -18.93 25.22
CA CYS A 228 3.88 -17.77 26.00
C CYS A 228 3.65 -16.57 25.07
N ASP A 229 2.41 -16.40 24.66
CA ASP A 229 2.01 -15.30 23.79
C ASP A 229 1.88 -13.98 24.58
N PRO A 230 2.77 -12.99 24.34
CA PRO A 230 2.75 -11.73 25.07
C PRO A 230 1.53 -10.87 24.73
N LEU A 231 0.85 -11.11 23.60
CA LEU A 231 -0.39 -10.40 23.24
C LEU A 231 -1.55 -10.87 24.11
N THR A 232 -1.75 -12.18 24.23
CA THR A 232 -2.84 -12.79 25.02
C THR A 232 -2.62 -12.59 26.52
N ARG A 233 -1.37 -12.56 26.97
CA ARG A 233 -0.98 -12.27 28.37
C ARG A 233 -1.11 -10.78 28.75
N GLY A 234 -1.27 -9.88 27.78
CA GLY A 234 -1.41 -8.43 28.01
C GLY A 234 -0.10 -7.64 28.16
N TYR A 235 1.07 -8.28 27.98
CA TYR A 235 2.36 -7.56 27.92
C TYR A 235 2.43 -6.62 26.71
N VAL A 236 1.77 -6.99 25.61
CA VAL A 236 1.63 -6.17 24.42
C VAL A 236 0.14 -5.92 24.17
N GLN A 237 -0.26 -4.65 24.13
CA GLN A 237 -1.68 -4.28 24.00
C GLN A 237 -2.25 -4.48 22.57
N LYS A 238 -1.39 -4.46 21.54
CA LYS A 238 -1.81 -4.51 20.13
C LYS A 238 -0.84 -5.31 19.26
N ALA A 239 -1.37 -6.02 18.27
CA ALA A 239 -0.57 -6.81 17.33
C ALA A 239 0.50 -5.97 16.60
N ASP A 240 0.18 -4.72 16.26
CA ASP A 240 1.11 -3.82 15.55
C ASP A 240 2.32 -3.39 16.42
N LYS A 241 2.28 -3.61 17.74
CA LYS A 241 3.40 -3.38 18.68
C LYS A 241 4.31 -4.61 18.89
N MET A 242 3.92 -5.77 18.35
CA MET A 242 4.65 -7.03 18.55
C MET A 242 6.06 -7.00 17.97
N MET A 243 6.21 -6.45 16.76
CA MET A 243 7.50 -6.43 16.07
C MET A 243 8.54 -5.56 16.81
N PRO A 244 8.23 -4.31 17.21
CA PRO A 244 9.14 -3.52 18.06
C PRO A 244 9.47 -4.20 19.41
N PHE A 245 8.49 -4.84 20.04
CA PHE A 245 8.69 -5.61 21.27
C PHE A 245 9.66 -6.77 21.06
N PHE A 246 9.48 -7.54 19.99
CA PHE A 246 10.36 -8.64 19.60
C PHE A 246 11.81 -8.17 19.38
N VAL A 247 12.00 -7.05 18.68
CA VAL A 247 13.34 -6.48 18.48
C VAL A 247 13.99 -6.08 19.81
N GLN A 248 13.23 -5.46 20.72
CA GLN A 248 13.73 -5.11 22.05
C GLN A 248 14.12 -6.35 22.86
N ASP A 249 13.33 -7.42 22.80
CA ASP A 249 13.59 -8.66 23.52
C ASP A 249 14.80 -9.44 22.97
N ILE A 250 15.00 -9.50 21.64
CA ILE A 250 16.13 -10.24 21.06
C ILE A 250 17.43 -9.43 21.04
N ALA A 251 17.35 -8.12 20.85
CA ALA A 251 18.51 -7.27 20.60
C ALA A 251 18.77 -6.24 21.70
N GLY A 252 17.96 -6.18 22.76
CA GLY A 252 18.11 -5.20 23.85
C GLY A 252 19.44 -5.28 24.60
N HIS A 253 20.06 -6.46 24.63
CA HIS A 253 21.40 -6.66 25.20
C HIS A 253 22.52 -6.02 24.34
N LEU A 254 22.28 -5.80 23.04
CA LEU A 254 23.20 -5.16 22.12
C LEU A 254 22.92 -3.66 22.07
N LYS A 255 23.74 -2.87 22.78
CA LYS A 255 23.61 -1.41 22.79
C LYS A 255 23.59 -0.87 21.36
N GLY A 256 22.55 -0.10 21.02
CA GLY A 256 22.37 0.53 19.71
C GLY A 256 21.56 -0.26 18.68
N MET A 257 21.47 -1.59 18.79
CA MET A 257 20.78 -2.42 17.79
C MET A 257 19.26 -2.14 17.68
N PRO A 258 18.49 -2.05 18.78
CA PRO A 258 17.10 -1.61 18.70
C PRO A 258 16.97 -0.20 18.10
N GLY A 259 17.92 0.70 18.39
CA GLY A 259 17.97 2.05 17.83
C GLY A 259 18.17 2.07 16.31
N ILE A 260 19.04 1.20 15.77
CA ILE A 260 19.24 1.05 14.33
C ILE A 260 17.95 0.56 13.65
N PHE A 261 17.30 -0.45 14.25
CA PHE A 261 16.04 -0.95 13.73
C PHE A 261 14.96 0.14 13.71
N ILE A 262 14.75 0.83 14.82
CA ILE A 262 13.77 1.91 14.90
C ILE A 262 14.11 3.04 13.91
N SER A 263 15.38 3.42 13.79
CA SER A 263 15.84 4.42 12.80
C SER A 263 15.52 3.99 11.35
N SER A 264 15.57 2.70 11.06
CA SER A 264 15.21 2.17 9.74
C SER A 264 13.71 2.26 9.46
N VAL A 265 12.85 2.00 10.46
CA VAL A 265 11.38 2.13 10.35
C VAL A 265 11.01 3.59 10.12
N PHE A 266 11.65 4.51 10.84
CA PHE A 266 11.47 5.94 10.64
C PHE A 266 11.89 6.34 9.24
N SER A 267 13.07 5.90 8.80
CA SER A 267 13.59 6.19 7.47
C SER A 267 12.61 5.75 6.36
N ALA A 268 12.07 4.53 6.45
CA ALA A 268 11.09 4.02 5.50
C ALA A 268 9.80 4.86 5.48
N ALA A 269 9.30 5.24 6.66
CA ALA A 269 8.11 6.09 6.79
C ALA A 269 8.36 7.51 6.27
N LEU A 270 9.52 8.13 6.58
CA LEU A 270 9.89 9.46 6.11
C LEU A 270 10.03 9.52 4.59
N SER A 271 10.70 8.53 3.98
CA SER A 271 10.83 8.43 2.51
C SER A 271 9.46 8.38 1.83
N THR A 272 8.59 7.50 2.31
CA THR A 272 7.25 7.28 1.74
C THR A 272 6.35 8.50 1.94
N THR A 273 6.37 9.09 3.14
CA THR A 273 5.56 10.27 3.49
C THR A 273 6.00 11.49 2.69
N SER A 274 7.32 11.73 2.59
CA SER A 274 7.86 12.85 1.82
C SER A 274 7.53 12.75 0.33
N ALA A 275 7.66 11.55 -0.25
CA ALA A 275 7.27 11.31 -1.65
C ALA A 275 5.76 11.54 -1.86
N SER A 276 4.92 11.08 -0.94
CA SER A 276 3.46 11.24 -1.01
C SER A 276 3.02 12.69 -0.84
N LEU A 277 3.59 13.42 0.12
CA LEU A 277 3.32 14.84 0.35
C LEU A 277 3.73 15.70 -0.84
N ASN A 278 4.91 15.45 -1.42
CA ASN A 278 5.38 16.16 -2.61
C ASN A 278 4.51 15.87 -3.84
N ALA A 279 4.14 14.60 -4.06
CA ALA A 279 3.24 14.23 -5.15
C ALA A 279 1.85 14.89 -4.96
N LEU A 280 1.29 14.84 -3.75
CA LEU A 280 0.00 15.44 -3.44
C LEU A 280 0.02 16.96 -3.63
N ALA A 281 1.02 17.65 -3.08
CA ALA A 281 1.18 19.10 -3.24
C ALA A 281 1.37 19.49 -4.72
N GLY A 282 2.15 18.71 -5.47
CA GLY A 282 2.37 18.95 -6.90
C GLY A 282 1.11 18.78 -7.72
N VAL A 283 0.32 17.74 -7.44
CA VAL A 283 -0.96 17.47 -8.10
C VAL A 283 -1.98 18.56 -7.77
N VAL A 284 -2.12 18.94 -6.50
CA VAL A 284 -3.01 20.05 -6.10
C VAL A 284 -2.62 21.34 -6.79
N TYR A 285 -1.32 21.65 -6.82
CA TYR A 285 -0.82 22.85 -7.47
C TYR A 285 -1.08 22.84 -8.97
N MET A 286 -0.71 21.77 -9.68
CA MET A 286 -0.81 21.70 -11.14
C MET A 286 -2.26 21.60 -11.65
N ASP A 287 -3.12 20.86 -10.94
CA ASP A 287 -4.46 20.55 -11.42
C ASP A 287 -5.51 21.58 -10.99
N TYR A 288 -5.37 22.19 -9.79
CA TYR A 288 -6.39 23.08 -9.22
C TYR A 288 -5.96 24.54 -9.08
N ILE A 289 -4.67 24.80 -8.85
CA ILE A 289 -4.17 26.15 -8.53
C ILE A 289 -3.60 26.83 -9.77
N LYS A 290 -2.65 26.20 -10.46
CA LYS A 290 -1.97 26.71 -11.66
C LYS A 290 -2.92 27.23 -12.74
N PRO A 291 -4.07 26.57 -13.04
CA PRO A 291 -5.00 27.09 -14.04
C PRO A 291 -5.68 28.42 -13.65
N ARG A 292 -5.68 28.77 -12.36
CA ARG A 292 -6.38 29.96 -11.82
C ARG A 292 -5.45 31.11 -11.45
N ILE A 293 -4.13 30.90 -11.45
CA ILE A 293 -3.15 31.91 -11.05
C ILE A 293 -2.03 32.08 -12.08
N LYS A 294 -1.41 33.26 -12.12
CA LYS A 294 -0.16 33.45 -12.88
C LYS A 294 0.98 32.67 -12.22
N HIS A 295 1.56 31.75 -12.98
CA HIS A 295 2.63 30.88 -12.50
C HIS A 295 3.92 31.67 -12.25
N THR A 296 4.53 31.45 -11.09
CA THR A 296 5.89 31.91 -10.76
C THR A 296 6.51 30.88 -9.84
N GLU A 297 7.77 30.49 -10.07
CA GLU A 297 8.44 29.45 -9.27
C GLU A 297 8.40 29.73 -7.76
N ARG A 298 8.64 30.99 -7.36
CA ARG A 298 8.57 31.41 -5.95
C ARG A 298 7.18 31.20 -5.34
N ARG A 299 6.12 31.56 -6.07
CA ARG A 299 4.73 31.40 -5.62
C ARG A 299 4.32 29.93 -5.60
N ALA A 300 4.74 29.16 -6.61
CA ALA A 300 4.53 27.72 -6.68
C ALA A 300 5.09 27.02 -5.43
N ASN A 301 6.37 27.28 -5.14
CA ASN A 301 7.06 26.69 -4.00
C ASN A 301 6.43 27.12 -2.67
N LEU A 302 6.03 28.38 -2.52
CA LEU A 302 5.39 28.86 -1.29
C LEU A 302 4.02 28.20 -1.06
N ILE A 303 3.20 28.09 -2.10
CA ILE A 303 1.87 27.45 -2.03
C ILE A 303 2.02 25.95 -1.73
N MET A 304 2.91 25.26 -2.44
CA MET A 304 3.17 23.84 -2.21
C MET A 304 3.67 23.57 -0.79
N ARG A 305 4.61 24.38 -0.28
CA ARG A 305 5.11 24.28 1.11
C ARG A 305 4.00 24.55 2.13
N GLY A 306 3.17 25.57 1.91
CA GLY A 306 2.02 25.86 2.77
C GLY A 306 1.03 24.69 2.83
N PHE A 307 0.73 24.08 1.70
CA PHE A 307 -0.11 22.89 1.63
C PHE A 307 0.50 21.69 2.37
N ILE A 308 1.80 21.46 2.23
CA ILE A 308 2.53 20.40 2.97
C ILE A 308 2.39 20.61 4.49
N CYS A 309 2.52 21.85 4.98
CA CYS A 309 2.31 22.16 6.39
C CYS A 309 0.89 21.83 6.86
N ILE A 310 -0.14 22.16 6.08
CA ILE A 310 -1.53 21.84 6.41
C ILE A 310 -1.73 20.32 6.50
N CYS A 311 -1.20 19.56 5.53
CA CYS A 311 -1.23 18.09 5.55
C CYS A 311 -0.51 17.51 6.77
N GLY A 312 0.59 18.15 7.21
CA GLY A 312 1.31 17.80 8.43
C GLY A 312 0.46 17.96 9.68
N VAL A 313 -0.13 19.15 9.87
CA VAL A 313 -1.04 19.42 11.00
C VAL A 313 -2.22 18.45 11.01
N TYR A 314 -2.82 18.21 9.85
CA TYR A 314 -3.88 17.22 9.68
C TYR A 314 -3.42 15.81 10.08
N SER A 315 -2.20 15.40 9.74
CA SER A 315 -1.66 14.09 10.08
C SER A 315 -1.40 13.93 11.59
N ILE A 316 -0.99 15.01 12.27
CA ILE A 316 -0.84 15.02 13.74
C ILE A 316 -2.20 14.79 14.41
N ILE A 317 -3.22 15.56 14.01
CA ILE A 317 -4.58 15.46 14.57
C ILE A 317 -5.20 14.09 14.25
N SER A 318 -5.01 13.59 13.04
CA SER A 318 -5.53 12.29 12.62
C SER A 318 -4.87 11.12 13.33
N GLY A 319 -3.69 11.29 13.93
CA GLY A 319 -3.02 10.27 14.74
C GLY A 319 -3.88 9.75 15.91
N PHE A 320 -4.73 10.59 16.51
CA PHE A 320 -5.68 10.18 17.55
C PHE A 320 -6.75 9.20 17.03
N ILE A 321 -7.09 9.30 15.74
CA ILE A 321 -8.04 8.40 15.09
C ILE A 321 -7.32 7.09 14.73
N VAL A 322 -6.12 7.18 14.16
CA VAL A 322 -5.32 6.01 13.76
C VAL A 322 -5.03 5.10 14.93
N GLU A 323 -4.77 5.65 16.12
CA GLU A 323 -4.55 4.86 17.33
C GLU A 323 -5.74 3.93 17.64
N LYS A 324 -6.98 4.29 17.29
CA LYS A 324 -8.16 3.47 17.57
C LYS A 324 -8.30 2.26 16.64
N PHE A 325 -7.51 2.18 15.58
CA PHE A 325 -7.55 1.03 14.68
C PHE A 325 -7.11 -0.25 15.39
N SER A 326 -7.80 -1.35 15.07
CA SER A 326 -7.51 -2.69 15.58
C SER A 326 -6.35 -3.34 14.83
N SER A 327 -6.31 -3.17 13.50
CA SER A 327 -5.22 -3.58 12.64
C SER A 327 -4.96 -2.50 11.58
N ILE A 328 -3.76 -1.91 11.64
CA ILE A 328 -3.35 -0.88 10.67
C ILE A 328 -3.32 -1.45 9.24
N LEU A 329 -2.89 -2.71 9.08
CA LEU A 329 -2.85 -3.38 7.78
C LEU A 329 -4.24 -3.51 7.15
N GLN A 330 -5.23 -3.99 7.91
CA GLN A 330 -6.59 -4.18 7.39
C GLN A 330 -7.22 -2.85 6.98
N VAL A 331 -7.05 -1.80 7.78
CA VAL A 331 -7.59 -0.47 7.48
C VAL A 331 -6.93 0.11 6.23
N THR A 332 -5.61 -0.05 6.08
CA THR A 332 -4.86 0.42 4.91
C THR A 332 -5.37 -0.21 3.62
N TYR A 333 -5.53 -1.54 3.60
CA TYR A 333 -6.06 -2.24 2.43
C TYR A 333 -7.53 -1.88 2.15
N SER A 334 -8.31 -1.62 3.20
CA SER A 334 -9.71 -1.20 3.04
C SER A 334 -9.82 0.18 2.41
N ILE A 335 -8.99 1.15 2.85
CA ILE A 335 -8.89 2.48 2.26
C ILE A 335 -8.47 2.38 0.78
N GLY A 336 -7.43 1.60 0.50
CA GLY A 336 -6.96 1.37 -0.87
C GLY A 336 -8.00 0.68 -1.76
N GLY A 337 -8.84 -0.18 -1.18
CA GLY A 337 -9.92 -0.87 -1.90
C GLY A 337 -10.96 0.06 -2.51
N VAL A 338 -11.26 1.18 -1.87
CA VAL A 338 -12.28 2.14 -2.34
C VAL A 338 -11.85 2.85 -3.63
N THR A 339 -10.57 3.20 -3.74
CA THR A 339 -10.07 4.14 -4.74
C THR A 339 -9.02 3.53 -5.65
N LEU A 340 -8.05 2.80 -5.12
CA LEU A 340 -6.94 2.27 -5.91
C LEU A 340 -7.44 1.26 -6.96
N GLY A 341 -8.49 0.50 -6.62
CA GLY A 341 -9.17 -0.41 -7.54
C GLY A 341 -9.84 0.33 -8.71
N SER A 342 -10.52 1.45 -8.44
CA SER A 342 -11.18 2.24 -9.50
C SER A 342 -10.17 2.97 -10.39
N VAL A 343 -9.10 3.51 -9.78
CA VAL A 343 -7.96 4.12 -10.49
C VAL A 343 -7.31 3.10 -11.41
N PHE A 344 -6.91 1.94 -10.90
CA PHE A 344 -6.32 0.88 -11.73
C PHE A 344 -7.24 0.48 -12.88
N GLY A 345 -8.53 0.28 -12.58
CA GLY A 345 -9.54 -0.10 -13.58
C GLY A 345 -9.64 0.89 -14.73
N VAL A 346 -9.70 2.20 -14.46
CA VAL A 346 -9.87 3.20 -15.52
C VAL A 346 -8.61 3.38 -16.38
N TYR A 347 -7.42 3.25 -15.79
CA TYR A 347 -6.17 3.27 -16.56
C TYR A 347 -6.04 2.05 -17.45
N MET A 348 -6.33 0.85 -16.93
CA MET A 348 -6.33 -0.38 -17.73
C MET A 348 -7.38 -0.31 -18.84
N LEU A 349 -8.58 0.21 -18.54
CA LEU A 349 -9.60 0.47 -19.54
C LEU A 349 -9.08 1.42 -20.63
N GLY A 350 -8.43 2.52 -20.26
CA GLY A 350 -7.87 3.49 -21.20
C GLY A 350 -6.76 2.92 -22.10
N MET A 351 -5.85 2.12 -21.52
CA MET A 351 -4.67 1.58 -22.20
C MET A 351 -4.98 0.33 -23.03
N LEU A 352 -5.97 -0.48 -22.62
CA LEU A 352 -6.25 -1.79 -23.20
C LEU A 352 -7.55 -1.85 -24.02
N VAL A 353 -8.51 -0.95 -23.80
CA VAL A 353 -9.82 -0.99 -24.46
C VAL A 353 -10.00 0.23 -25.38
N PRO A 354 -9.79 0.08 -26.70
CA PRO A 354 -9.89 1.20 -27.65
C PRO A 354 -11.27 1.84 -27.73
N ARG A 355 -12.32 1.04 -27.56
CA ARG A 355 -13.73 1.49 -27.63
C ARG A 355 -14.20 2.26 -26.40
N ALA A 356 -13.44 2.24 -25.30
CA ALA A 356 -13.82 2.99 -24.11
C ALA A 356 -13.74 4.50 -24.37
N HIS A 357 -14.78 5.23 -24.00
CA HIS A 357 -14.87 6.68 -24.15
C HIS A 357 -15.13 7.36 -22.79
N GLY A 358 -14.99 8.69 -22.73
CA GLY A 358 -14.90 9.42 -21.47
C GLY A 358 -16.15 9.34 -20.58
N ILE A 359 -17.35 9.30 -21.15
CA ILE A 359 -18.60 9.18 -20.39
C ILE A 359 -18.68 7.83 -19.67
N ALA A 360 -18.37 6.73 -20.37
CA ALA A 360 -18.33 5.39 -19.79
C ALA A 360 -17.24 5.26 -18.71
N ALA A 361 -16.06 5.85 -18.93
CA ALA A 361 -14.97 5.88 -17.95
C ALA A 361 -15.36 6.66 -16.69
N PHE A 362 -16.01 7.82 -16.82
CA PHE A 362 -16.44 8.62 -15.68
C PHE A 362 -17.46 7.88 -14.81
N TRP A 363 -18.54 7.39 -15.40
CA TRP A 363 -19.61 6.74 -14.64
C TRP A 363 -19.20 5.39 -14.03
N SER A 364 -18.30 4.65 -14.68
CA SER A 364 -17.77 3.40 -14.11
C SER A 364 -16.91 3.64 -12.86
N VAL A 365 -16.12 4.70 -12.83
CA VAL A 365 -15.35 5.11 -11.63
C VAL A 365 -16.29 5.53 -10.50
N VAL A 366 -17.31 6.34 -10.79
CA VAL A 366 -18.31 6.74 -9.79
C VAL A 366 -19.03 5.52 -9.21
N ALA A 367 -19.50 4.61 -10.08
CA ALA A 367 -20.18 3.39 -9.66
C ALA A 367 -19.27 2.50 -8.78
N SER A 368 -18.00 2.35 -9.16
CA SER A 368 -17.01 1.60 -8.38
C SER A 368 -16.77 2.22 -7.00
N MET A 369 -16.49 3.54 -6.94
CA MET A 369 -16.24 4.22 -5.66
C MET A 369 -17.45 4.16 -4.73
N VAL A 370 -18.66 4.44 -5.23
CA VAL A 370 -19.89 4.41 -4.42
C VAL A 370 -20.16 2.99 -3.91
N SER A 371 -20.09 1.98 -4.78
CA SER A 371 -20.31 0.59 -4.39
C SER A 371 -19.29 0.13 -3.35
N MET A 372 -18.02 0.46 -3.54
CA MET A 372 -16.97 0.09 -2.59
C MET A 372 -17.09 0.83 -1.26
N ILE A 373 -17.51 2.11 -1.24
CA ILE A 373 -17.81 2.82 0.03
C ILE A 373 -18.91 2.09 0.79
N VAL A 374 -20.00 1.71 0.12
CA VAL A 374 -21.12 0.98 0.74
C VAL A 374 -20.65 -0.37 1.30
N ILE A 375 -19.85 -1.12 0.54
CA ILE A 375 -19.33 -2.42 0.99
C ILE A 375 -18.37 -2.26 2.17
N VAL A 376 -17.42 -1.33 2.09
CA VAL A 376 -16.42 -1.12 3.15
C VAL A 376 -17.09 -0.66 4.45
N VAL A 377 -18.05 0.28 4.37
CA VAL A 377 -18.79 0.76 5.55
C VAL A 377 -19.70 -0.33 6.11
N GLY A 378 -20.43 -1.06 5.26
CA GLY A 378 -21.31 -2.16 5.67
C GLY A 378 -20.59 -3.38 6.24
N ALA A 379 -19.31 -3.56 5.90
CA ALA A 379 -18.44 -4.61 6.45
C ALA A 379 -17.83 -4.24 7.81
N GLN A 380 -17.86 -2.96 8.22
CA GLN A 380 -17.32 -2.54 9.52
C GLN A 380 -18.08 -3.22 10.66
N GLY A 381 -17.33 -3.83 11.58
CA GLY A 381 -17.90 -4.56 12.74
C GLY A 381 -18.30 -6.02 12.45
N ARG A 382 -18.50 -6.41 11.19
CA ARG A 382 -18.82 -7.80 10.79
C ARG A 382 -17.58 -8.65 10.59
N LEU A 383 -16.54 -8.06 10.00
CA LEU A 383 -15.27 -8.75 9.72
C LEU A 383 -14.43 -8.87 10.99
N LYS A 384 -14.60 -9.96 11.73
CA LYS A 384 -13.71 -10.38 12.81
C LYS A 384 -12.98 -11.65 12.42
N TYR A 385 -11.67 -11.55 12.24
CA TYR A 385 -10.82 -12.70 11.95
C TYR A 385 -10.14 -13.18 13.22
N SER A 386 -10.42 -14.41 13.61
CA SER A 386 -9.73 -15.07 14.73
C SER A 386 -8.29 -15.42 14.32
N ALA A 387 -7.34 -15.05 15.17
CA ALA A 387 -5.96 -15.51 15.01
C ALA A 387 -5.87 -17.02 15.26
N LEU A 388 -4.84 -17.67 14.70
CA LEU A 388 -4.56 -19.09 15.04
C LEU A 388 -4.26 -19.21 16.54
N PRO A 389 -4.69 -20.31 17.19
CA PRO A 389 -4.58 -20.49 18.64
C PRO A 389 -3.12 -20.45 19.08
N SER A 390 -2.83 -19.66 20.12
CA SER A 390 -1.53 -19.55 20.79
C SER A 390 -1.64 -20.07 22.23
N SER A 391 -0.54 -20.59 22.77
CA SER A 391 -0.49 -21.10 24.15
C SER A 391 -0.07 -20.00 25.13
N VAL A 392 -0.52 -20.13 26.37
CA VAL A 392 -0.11 -19.34 27.54
C VAL A 392 0.36 -20.22 28.69
N GLU A 393 0.48 -21.53 28.47
CA GLU A 393 0.70 -22.54 29.51
C GLU A 393 2.06 -22.39 30.21
N ASN A 394 3.11 -22.01 29.47
CA ASN A 394 4.46 -21.86 30.02
C ASN A 394 4.86 -20.39 30.20
N CYS A 395 3.90 -19.48 30.35
CA CYS A 395 4.23 -18.10 30.73
C CYS A 395 4.73 -18.04 32.18
N PRO A 396 5.82 -17.31 32.47
CA PRO A 396 6.25 -17.08 33.85
C PRO A 396 5.08 -16.50 34.67
N ALA A 397 4.86 -17.06 35.86
CA ALA A 397 3.90 -16.51 36.81
C ALA A 397 4.44 -15.15 37.27
N ASN A 398 3.66 -14.08 37.07
CA ASN A 398 3.97 -12.83 37.75
C ASN A 398 3.68 -13.06 39.24
N ASN A 399 4.67 -12.80 40.09
CA ASN A 399 4.49 -12.58 41.53
C ASN A 399 3.74 -11.25 41.76
N THR A 400 2.52 -11.15 41.26
CA THR A 400 1.55 -10.14 41.66
C THR A 400 0.44 -10.91 42.35
N ASN A 401 0.31 -10.70 43.66
CA ASN A 401 -0.81 -11.16 44.49
C ASN A 401 -2.11 -10.52 44.02
N GLU A 402 -2.54 -10.82 42.81
CA GLU A 402 -3.91 -10.63 42.37
C GLU A 402 -4.50 -12.01 42.20
N THR A 403 -5.07 -12.49 43.30
CA THR A 403 -6.12 -13.51 43.33
C THR A 403 -7.32 -13.00 42.52
N PHE A 404 -7.21 -12.99 41.20
CA PHE A 404 -8.40 -12.99 40.35
C PHE A 404 -8.98 -14.40 40.40
N PHE A 405 -9.95 -14.54 41.31
CA PHE A 405 -10.87 -15.65 41.36
C PHE A 405 -11.40 -15.96 39.96
N PHE A 406 -10.94 -17.08 39.39
CA PHE A 406 -11.68 -17.77 38.35
C PHE A 406 -12.91 -18.39 39.00
N ASN A 407 -13.96 -17.61 39.20
CA ASN A 407 -15.29 -18.15 39.38
C ASN A 407 -15.73 -18.69 38.02
N ALA A 408 -15.48 -19.99 37.85
CA ALA A 408 -16.09 -20.80 36.82
C ALA A 408 -17.61 -20.87 37.07
N THR A 409 -18.36 -19.89 36.57
CA THR A 409 -19.80 -20.04 36.32
C THR A 409 -20.25 -19.08 35.21
N SER A 410 -20.55 -19.69 34.06
CA SER A 410 -21.62 -19.26 33.14
C SER A 410 -21.39 -17.99 32.31
N THR A 411 -20.83 -18.15 31.11
CA THR A 411 -21.43 -17.55 29.90
C THR A 411 -21.04 -18.36 28.67
N THR A 412 -22.03 -19.11 28.18
CA THR A 412 -22.20 -19.60 26.81
C THR A 412 -21.01 -20.35 26.22
N SER A 413 -21.21 -21.67 26.08
CA SER A 413 -20.81 -22.40 24.88
C SER A 413 -21.20 -21.59 23.65
N ILE A 414 -20.33 -20.69 23.20
CA ILE A 414 -20.27 -20.37 21.79
C ILE A 414 -19.77 -21.68 21.20
N ASN A 415 -20.72 -22.51 20.75
CA ASN A 415 -20.46 -23.44 19.67
C ASN A 415 -19.47 -22.72 18.76
N PRO A 416 -18.37 -23.34 18.32
CA PRO A 416 -17.82 -22.88 17.06
C PRO A 416 -19.04 -22.87 16.15
N GLN A 417 -19.53 -21.69 15.77
CA GLN A 417 -20.20 -21.59 14.51
C GLN A 417 -19.08 -22.00 13.55
N THR A 418 -18.94 -23.31 13.34
CA THR A 418 -19.05 -23.86 12.00
C THR A 418 -20.17 -23.04 11.39
N SER A 419 -19.78 -21.93 10.76
CA SER A 419 -20.62 -21.20 9.84
C SER A 419 -21.14 -22.31 8.95
N SER A 420 -22.37 -22.69 9.22
CA SER A 420 -23.06 -23.74 8.49
C SER A 420 -22.81 -23.43 7.03
N ALA A 421 -22.43 -24.44 6.25
CA ALA A 421 -22.23 -24.34 4.81
C ALA A 421 -23.50 -23.86 4.03
N ASN A 422 -24.54 -23.41 4.75
CA ASN A 422 -25.80 -22.86 4.28
C ASN A 422 -26.02 -21.36 4.59
N ASP A 423 -25.05 -20.63 5.14
CA ASP A 423 -25.19 -19.17 5.24
C ASP A 423 -25.03 -18.56 3.83
N SER A 424 -26.14 -18.04 3.28
CA SER A 424 -26.18 -17.32 2.02
C SER A 424 -25.04 -16.30 1.93
N PHE A 425 -24.29 -16.31 0.82
CA PHE A 425 -23.19 -15.37 0.58
C PHE A 425 -23.66 -13.92 0.71
N ASN A 426 -23.11 -13.21 1.71
CA ASN A 426 -23.32 -11.79 1.86
C ASN A 426 -22.08 -11.03 1.40
N ILE A 427 -22.27 -10.02 0.55
CA ILE A 427 -21.19 -9.19 0.01
C ILE A 427 -20.40 -8.45 1.09
N PHE A 428 -21.02 -8.18 2.25
CA PHE A 428 -20.39 -7.52 3.39
C PHE A 428 -19.43 -8.43 4.19
N ASP A 429 -19.47 -9.74 3.97
CA ASP A 429 -18.57 -10.70 4.62
C ASP A 429 -17.32 -10.98 3.76
N LEU A 430 -17.14 -10.22 2.67
CA LEU A 430 -16.01 -10.34 1.77
C LEU A 430 -14.70 -9.93 2.46
N SER A 431 -13.63 -10.70 2.21
CA SER A 431 -12.32 -10.35 2.74
C SER A 431 -11.81 -9.02 2.20
N PHE A 432 -11.19 -8.22 3.07
CA PHE A 432 -10.64 -6.90 2.72
C PHE A 432 -9.59 -6.98 1.61
N ASN A 433 -8.95 -8.14 1.41
CA ASN A 433 -8.02 -8.35 0.30
C ASN A 433 -8.74 -8.25 -1.06
N TRP A 434 -9.99 -8.69 -1.18
CA TRP A 434 -10.72 -8.63 -2.44
C TRP A 434 -11.19 -7.22 -2.83
N TYR A 435 -11.16 -6.25 -1.92
CA TYR A 435 -11.78 -4.94 -2.16
C TYR A 435 -11.19 -4.20 -3.35
N VAL A 436 -9.86 -4.21 -3.50
CA VAL A 436 -9.18 -3.55 -4.63
C VAL A 436 -9.57 -4.22 -5.94
N THR A 437 -9.56 -5.56 -5.98
CA THR A 437 -9.95 -6.34 -7.15
C THR A 437 -11.42 -6.11 -7.51
N LEU A 438 -12.32 -6.10 -6.53
CA LEU A 438 -13.74 -5.85 -6.73
C LEU A 438 -13.97 -4.44 -7.30
N GLY A 439 -13.28 -3.43 -6.76
CA GLY A 439 -13.33 -2.06 -7.29
C GLY A 439 -12.93 -2.00 -8.76
N THR A 440 -11.85 -2.70 -9.15
CA THR A 440 -11.44 -2.82 -10.57
C THR A 440 -12.49 -3.55 -11.41
N LEU A 441 -13.03 -4.67 -10.93
CA LEU A 441 -14.04 -5.44 -11.67
C LEU A 441 -15.30 -4.61 -11.92
N ILE A 442 -15.78 -3.85 -10.94
CA ILE A 442 -16.94 -2.96 -11.12
C ILE A 442 -16.68 -1.91 -12.22
N VAL A 443 -15.46 -1.38 -12.32
CA VAL A 443 -15.12 -0.45 -13.42
C VAL A 443 -15.29 -1.13 -14.77
N PHE A 444 -14.75 -2.33 -14.96
CA PHE A 444 -14.91 -3.05 -16.24
C PHE A 444 -16.35 -3.46 -16.52
N LEU A 445 -17.07 -3.96 -15.50
CA LEU A 445 -18.46 -4.39 -15.62
C LEU A 445 -19.40 -3.24 -16.00
N VAL A 446 -19.12 -2.02 -15.55
CA VAL A 446 -19.92 -0.84 -15.88
C VAL A 446 -19.44 -0.17 -17.16
N ALA A 447 -18.13 -0.05 -17.36
CA ALA A 447 -17.57 0.66 -18.50
C ALA A 447 -17.82 -0.04 -19.84
N LEU A 448 -17.70 -1.37 -19.89
CA LEU A 448 -17.83 -2.10 -21.15
C LEU A 448 -19.26 -1.98 -21.72
N PRO A 449 -20.35 -2.26 -20.98
CA PRO A 449 -21.70 -2.06 -21.49
C PRO A 449 -22.01 -0.60 -21.84
N LEU A 450 -21.62 0.35 -20.97
CA LEU A 450 -21.83 1.78 -21.24
C LEU A 450 -21.10 2.23 -22.50
N SER A 451 -19.95 1.63 -22.82
CA SER A 451 -19.21 1.91 -24.05
C SER A 451 -19.95 1.49 -25.32
N TYR A 452 -20.89 0.53 -25.24
CA TYR A 452 -21.73 0.10 -26.35
C TYR A 452 -23.07 0.85 -26.41
N ILE A 453 -23.62 1.21 -25.26
CA ILE A 453 -24.95 1.83 -25.15
C ILE A 453 -24.89 3.34 -25.41
N LEU A 454 -23.89 4.03 -24.87
CA LEU A 454 -23.79 5.48 -24.96
C LEU A 454 -22.98 5.91 -26.19
N PRO A 455 -23.44 6.94 -26.92
CA PRO A 455 -22.66 7.50 -28.01
C PRO A 455 -21.41 8.19 -27.46
N ALA A 456 -20.29 8.02 -28.16
CA ALA A 456 -19.07 8.76 -27.86
C ALA A 456 -19.29 10.27 -28.03
N GLU A 457 -18.50 11.08 -27.32
CA GLU A 457 -18.52 12.54 -27.48
C GLU A 457 -18.24 12.93 -28.94
N LYS A 458 -18.94 13.96 -29.46
CA LYS A 458 -18.91 14.34 -30.89
C LYS A 458 -17.50 14.60 -31.46
N ASN A 459 -16.52 14.93 -30.61
CA ASN A 459 -15.13 15.22 -31.00
C ASN A 459 -14.13 14.12 -30.63
N PHE A 460 -14.60 12.93 -30.22
CA PHE A 460 -13.72 11.85 -29.80
C PHE A 460 -12.91 11.30 -30.99
N LYS A 461 -11.60 11.57 -31.00
CA LYS A 461 -10.62 10.95 -31.90
C LYS A 461 -9.66 10.11 -31.06
N LEU A 462 -9.60 8.82 -31.33
CA LEU A 462 -8.69 7.92 -30.64
C LEU A 462 -7.26 8.10 -31.16
N ASP A 463 -6.34 8.54 -30.31
CA ASP A 463 -4.90 8.50 -30.60
C ASP A 463 -4.32 7.14 -30.18
N LEU A 464 -3.79 6.42 -31.17
CA LEU A 464 -3.17 5.10 -30.98
C LEU A 464 -1.93 5.15 -30.07
N LYS A 465 -1.26 6.30 -29.97
CA LYS A 465 -0.09 6.47 -29.08
C LYS A 465 -0.49 6.38 -27.60
N LEU A 466 -1.75 6.64 -27.27
CA LEU A 466 -2.29 6.54 -25.91
C LEU A 466 -2.70 5.10 -25.53
N LEU A 467 -2.70 4.18 -26.49
CA LEU A 467 -2.91 2.76 -26.22
C LEU A 467 -1.58 2.07 -25.91
N SER A 468 -1.68 1.00 -25.13
CA SER A 468 -0.52 0.17 -24.84
C SER A 468 0.03 -0.47 -26.12
N PRO A 469 1.37 -0.54 -26.31
CA PRO A 469 1.98 -1.20 -27.47
C PRO A 469 1.54 -2.66 -27.65
N VAL A 470 1.13 -3.33 -26.56
CA VAL A 470 0.63 -4.72 -26.59
C VAL A 470 -0.67 -4.84 -27.40
N VAL A 471 -1.45 -3.76 -27.51
CA VAL A 471 -2.74 -3.75 -28.22
C VAL A 471 -2.55 -3.47 -29.71
N HIS A 472 -1.44 -2.82 -30.10
CA HIS A 472 -1.19 -2.41 -31.50
C HIS A 472 -1.23 -3.58 -32.51
N PRO A 473 -0.68 -4.78 -32.23
CA PRO A 473 -0.75 -5.91 -33.17
C PRO A 473 -2.18 -6.40 -33.46
N PHE A 474 -3.09 -6.25 -32.51
CA PHE A 474 -4.49 -6.69 -32.64
C PHE A 474 -5.33 -5.72 -33.48
N TYR A 475 -4.78 -4.56 -33.85
CA TYR A 475 -5.44 -3.56 -34.66
C TYR A 475 -4.56 -3.18 -35.87
N LYS A 476 -4.94 -3.66 -37.06
CA LYS A 476 -4.29 -3.26 -38.32
C LYS A 476 -4.62 -1.80 -38.65
N TYR A 477 -3.71 -0.84 -38.44
CA TYR A 477 -3.66 0.36 -39.28
C TYR A 477 -2.33 1.12 -39.27
N LYS A 478 -2.05 1.78 -40.40
CA LYS A 478 -0.81 2.52 -40.74
C LYS A 478 -0.50 3.62 -39.72
N LEU A 479 0.72 3.60 -39.19
CA LEU A 479 1.33 4.76 -38.54
C LEU A 479 1.31 5.93 -39.52
N ALA A 480 0.74 7.06 -39.11
CA ALA A 480 0.96 8.32 -39.82
C ALA A 480 2.46 8.63 -39.80
N ASN A 481 3.02 9.01 -40.95
CA ASN A 481 4.42 9.39 -41.06
C ASN A 481 4.75 10.45 -40.02
N THR A 482 5.79 10.17 -39.25
CA THR A 482 6.40 11.07 -38.29
C THR A 482 7.04 12.21 -39.06
N GLU A 483 6.28 13.28 -39.33
CA GLU A 483 6.91 14.56 -39.63
C GLU A 483 7.53 15.08 -38.33
N GLU A 484 8.80 15.45 -38.47
CA GLU A 484 9.76 15.84 -37.46
C GLU A 484 9.19 16.90 -36.51
N LEU A 485 9.29 16.66 -35.20
CA LEU A 485 9.14 17.72 -34.21
C LEU A 485 10.52 18.02 -33.60
N PRO A 486 10.98 19.29 -33.69
CA PRO A 486 12.33 19.69 -33.39
C PRO A 486 12.65 19.65 -31.90
N GLU A 487 13.95 19.54 -31.63
CA GLU A 487 14.61 19.56 -30.34
C GLU A 487 14.02 20.56 -29.34
N LEU A 488 13.59 20.07 -28.17
CA LEU A 488 13.53 20.85 -26.94
C LEU A 488 14.01 19.99 -25.75
N LYS A 489 15.28 19.61 -25.80
CA LYS A 489 16.08 19.47 -24.57
C LYS A 489 16.55 20.85 -24.15
N LYS A 490 15.89 21.46 -23.16
CA LYS A 490 16.52 22.38 -22.19
C LYS A 490 15.48 22.80 -21.14
N VAL A 491 16.00 23.05 -19.93
CA VAL A 491 15.32 23.52 -18.71
C VAL A 491 14.71 22.43 -17.84
N ILE A 492 15.56 21.66 -17.13
CA ILE A 492 15.49 21.50 -15.67
C ILE A 492 16.94 21.31 -15.17
N ILE A 493 17.54 22.37 -14.60
CA ILE A 493 18.66 22.25 -13.66
C ILE A 493 18.08 22.30 -12.26
#